data_AF-A0A764AYX7-F1
#
_entry.id   AF-A0A764AYX7-F1
#
_cell.length_a   1.000
_cell.length_b   1.000
_cell.length_c   1.000
_cell.angle_alpha   90.00
_cell.angle_beta   90.00
_cell.angle_gamma   90.00
#
_symmetry.space_group_name_H-M   'P 1'
#
loop_
_entity.id
_entity.type
_entity.pdbx_description
1 polymer ?
#
loop_
_entity_poly.entity_id
_entity_poly.type
_entity_poly.pdbx_seq_one_letter_code
_entity_poly.pdbx_strand_id
1 'polypeptide(L)'
;MTDITANVVVSNPRPIFTESRSFKAVANGKIYIGKIDTDPVNPANQIPVYIENEDGSHVQIAQPLIINSAGKIVYNGQLVKIVTVQGHSMAIYDAYGFQVDYIANVLKYDPDQLRQELAEPDGSKKVGYKDSNVYDTLNKLELKFKSFQEMRDDNSNEIGDYALLTGWHTEHQGYGAGVFQCVEKTGLTDDGGTIAVGSTYAWKRITGPGDATEFGVVPNAGSTFDNKAYILSAAATGALIFPAGDIYTTFFTLTDTYLVRGNSTNIREIEAPNVTDFIVHCSRNGTWEGRIDGIVWEDVSIFPIDTHRGFHTYFTTLGNMRSVRVKGGIGSWIEGSSDWSFFQCEFVESKGRENILITPKVDEQGTIGGGLVFNKCFIARSARDGASITQMPSVWFRDSVIYHNADTGLRFSTDRTTYPGPEFTVNKVTGCDIDDNYYAGVQITGGRYVDFSNNWVSSGRQSSGPGLSIDDSIGINIESNSVYLCGQNGITVKNSSFGSVSNNNSNDNKNTGIRIINCNRISVCGNIACGETPLGAFPKPQEEGIRVEGDRITTYGNICTGNSFENYSNTATNKQDGLNITS
;
A
#
# COMPACT_ATOMS: atom_id res chain seq x y z
N MET A 1 -33.73 23.38 69.43
CA MET A 1 -34.19 22.46 68.38
C MET A 1 -34.38 23.32 67.13
N THR A 2 -33.84 22.84 66.01
CA THR A 2 -33.41 23.57 64.80
C THR A 2 -34.41 24.58 64.21
N ASP A 3 -33.91 25.78 63.89
CA ASP A 3 -34.52 26.74 62.96
C ASP A 3 -34.69 26.06 61.59
N ILE A 4 -35.94 25.86 61.18
CA ILE A 4 -36.27 25.49 59.81
C ILE A 4 -36.40 26.82 59.05
N THR A 5 -35.35 27.19 58.31
CA THR A 5 -35.49 28.20 57.25
C THR A 5 -36.31 27.56 56.13
N ALA A 6 -37.63 27.70 56.20
CA ALA A 6 -38.57 27.14 55.22
C ALA A 6 -38.36 27.84 53.86
N ASN A 7 -37.50 27.30 53.01
CA ASN A 7 -37.14 27.92 51.72
C ASN A 7 -37.95 27.43 50.52
N VAL A 8 -38.99 26.60 50.72
CA VAL A 8 -39.91 26.25 49.62
C VAL A 8 -41.34 26.23 50.15
N VAL A 9 -42.11 27.23 49.75
CA VAL A 9 -43.56 27.26 49.98
C VAL A 9 -44.18 26.15 49.15
N VAL A 10 -44.98 25.27 49.79
CA VAL A 10 -45.89 24.37 49.08
C VAL A 10 -46.99 25.24 48.50
N SER A 11 -46.80 25.72 47.27
CA SER A 11 -47.75 26.56 46.55
C SER A 11 -48.54 25.74 45.54
N ASN A 12 -49.79 26.14 45.32
CA ASN A 12 -50.56 25.69 44.18
C ASN A 12 -50.02 26.45 42.95
N PRO A 13 -49.48 25.78 41.92
CA PRO A 13 -48.95 26.46 40.73
C PRO A 13 -50.05 27.14 39.90
N ARG A 14 -51.33 26.94 40.23
CA ARG A 14 -52.44 27.66 39.58
C ARG A 14 -52.47 29.13 40.03
N PRO A 15 -52.41 30.11 39.10
CA PRO A 15 -52.43 31.53 39.42
C PRO A 15 -53.58 31.93 40.35
N ILE A 16 -53.31 32.79 41.32
CA ILE A 16 -54.31 33.44 42.18
C ILE A 16 -54.17 34.94 41.92
N PHE A 17 -55.29 35.63 41.71
CA PHE A 17 -55.29 37.08 41.54
C PHE A 17 -55.20 37.73 42.91
N THR A 18 -54.07 38.39 43.17
CA THR A 18 -53.77 39.06 44.43
C THR A 18 -53.38 40.51 44.23
N GLU A 19 -53.65 41.34 45.24
CA GLU A 19 -53.23 42.74 45.30
C GLU A 19 -51.71 42.87 45.25
N SER A 20 -51.20 43.76 44.40
CA SER A 20 -49.76 43.95 44.15
C SER A 20 -48.96 44.37 45.39
N ARG A 21 -49.62 44.96 46.41
CA ARG A 21 -48.96 45.47 47.63
C ARG A 21 -49.14 44.62 48.87
N SER A 22 -50.23 43.87 48.95
CA SER A 22 -50.61 43.14 50.17
C SER A 22 -50.71 41.64 49.99
N PHE A 23 -50.61 41.15 48.75
CA PHE A 23 -50.74 39.74 48.35
C PHE A 23 -52.07 39.09 48.82
N LYS A 24 -53.05 39.89 49.23
CA LYS A 24 -54.41 39.44 49.54
C LYS A 24 -55.15 39.18 48.24
N ALA A 25 -56.11 38.24 48.25
CA ALA A 25 -56.99 38.02 47.11
C ALA A 25 -57.68 39.33 46.70
N VAL A 26 -57.74 39.59 45.39
CA VAL A 26 -58.52 40.70 44.80
C VAL A 26 -60.01 40.34 44.83
N ALA A 27 -60.55 40.16 46.03
CA ALA A 27 -61.90 39.67 46.25
C ALA A 27 -62.94 40.63 45.66
N ASN A 28 -63.93 40.09 44.92
CA ASN A 28 -64.91 40.85 44.15
C ASN A 28 -64.30 41.76 43.07
N GLY A 29 -63.03 41.52 42.71
CA GLY A 29 -62.38 42.21 41.61
C GLY A 29 -62.93 41.79 40.24
N LYS A 30 -62.58 42.59 39.24
CA LYS A 30 -62.99 42.44 37.84
C LYS A 30 -61.77 42.22 36.96
N ILE A 31 -61.85 41.24 36.07
CA ILE A 31 -60.83 40.97 35.06
C ILE A 31 -61.42 41.25 33.68
N TYR A 32 -60.68 41.99 32.88
CA TYR A 32 -60.96 42.27 31.49
C TYR A 32 -59.88 41.66 30.61
N ILE A 33 -60.30 41.01 29.53
CA ILE A 33 -59.48 40.25 28.57
C ILE A 33 -59.71 40.82 27.17
N GLY A 34 -58.64 41.23 26.50
CA GLY A 34 -58.73 41.93 25.23
C GLY A 34 -57.64 41.56 24.23
N LYS A 35 -57.61 42.28 23.12
CA LYS A 35 -56.58 42.12 22.09
C LYS A 35 -55.23 42.53 22.67
N ILE A 36 -54.18 41.78 22.29
CA ILE A 36 -52.79 42.08 22.67
C ILE A 36 -52.46 43.56 22.43
N ASP A 37 -51.73 44.15 23.37
CA ASP A 37 -51.26 45.54 23.39
C ASP A 37 -52.38 46.61 23.40
N THR A 38 -53.62 46.23 23.73
CA THR A 38 -54.76 47.16 23.87
C THR A 38 -55.41 47.09 25.26
N ASP A 39 -56.01 48.20 25.70
CA ASP A 39 -56.76 48.27 26.96
C ASP A 39 -58.09 47.49 26.86
N PRO A 40 -58.26 46.38 27.60
CA PRO A 40 -59.43 45.51 27.53
C PRO A 40 -60.66 46.06 28.28
N VAL A 41 -60.53 47.17 29.03
CA VAL A 41 -61.69 47.82 29.66
C VAL A 41 -62.61 48.44 28.61
N ASN A 42 -62.05 48.91 27.48
CA ASN A 42 -62.84 49.33 26.33
C ASN A 42 -63.52 48.11 25.67
N PRO A 43 -64.87 48.06 25.59
CA PRO A 43 -65.58 46.93 25.00
C PRO A 43 -65.16 46.59 23.56
N ALA A 44 -64.72 47.58 22.77
CA ALA A 44 -64.26 47.35 21.40
C ALA A 44 -62.95 46.53 21.32
N ASN A 45 -62.20 46.49 22.41
CA ASN A 45 -60.93 45.77 22.53
C ASN A 45 -61.10 44.39 23.16
N GLN A 46 -62.26 44.08 23.74
CA GLN A 46 -62.52 42.79 24.38
C GLN A 46 -62.60 41.66 23.35
N ILE A 47 -62.05 40.51 23.71
CA ILE A 47 -62.16 39.28 22.92
C ILE A 47 -63.13 38.30 23.59
N PRO A 48 -63.69 37.34 22.85
CA PRO A 48 -64.48 36.26 23.45
C PRO A 48 -63.67 35.48 24.51
N VAL A 49 -64.30 35.23 25.66
CA VAL A 49 -63.78 34.39 26.74
C VAL A 49 -64.74 33.24 26.97
N TYR A 50 -64.19 32.06 27.26
CA TYR A 50 -64.97 30.84 27.40
C TYR A 50 -64.69 30.18 28.74
N ILE A 51 -65.73 29.59 29.34
CA ILE A 51 -65.56 28.57 30.37
C ILE A 51 -65.25 27.26 29.66
N GLU A 52 -64.17 26.60 30.05
CA GLU A 52 -63.90 25.21 29.68
C GLU A 52 -64.49 24.30 30.77
N ASN A 53 -65.46 23.48 30.38
CA ASN A 53 -66.10 22.51 31.27
C ASN A 53 -65.22 21.25 31.45
N GLU A 54 -65.55 20.42 32.43
CA GLU A 54 -64.81 19.17 32.70
C GLU A 54 -64.81 18.19 31.52
N ASP A 55 -65.82 18.25 30.65
CA ASP A 55 -65.92 17.45 29.42
C ASP A 55 -65.16 18.05 28.21
N GLY A 56 -64.48 19.19 28.40
CA GLY A 56 -63.74 19.91 27.35
C GLY A 56 -64.61 20.80 26.45
N SER A 57 -65.92 20.88 26.69
CA SER A 57 -66.79 21.81 25.96
C SER A 57 -66.57 23.26 26.39
N HIS A 58 -66.86 24.21 25.49
CA HIS A 58 -66.60 25.63 25.69
C HIS A 58 -67.91 26.44 25.67
N VAL A 59 -68.15 27.23 26.72
CA VAL A 59 -69.30 28.14 26.81
C VAL A 59 -68.83 29.58 26.88
N GLN A 60 -69.22 30.40 25.91
CA GLN A 60 -68.85 31.83 25.91
C GLN A 60 -69.57 32.57 27.03
N ILE A 61 -68.85 33.44 27.75
CA ILE A 61 -69.42 34.28 28.80
C ILE A 61 -69.13 35.76 28.57
N ALA A 62 -69.92 36.61 29.21
CA ALA A 62 -69.72 38.05 29.19
C ALA A 62 -68.60 38.46 30.16
N GLN A 63 -67.92 39.55 29.80
CA GLN A 63 -66.92 40.21 30.63
C GLN A 63 -67.56 41.41 31.37
N PRO A 64 -67.03 41.85 32.53
CA PRO A 64 -65.83 41.37 33.21
C PRO A 64 -66.01 40.03 33.90
N LEU A 65 -64.90 39.31 34.07
CA LEU A 65 -64.83 38.10 34.90
C LEU A 65 -64.70 38.48 36.36
N ILE A 66 -65.37 37.74 37.26
CA ILE A 66 -65.44 38.07 38.68
C ILE A 66 -64.49 37.20 39.49
N ILE A 67 -63.77 37.82 40.43
CA ILE A 67 -62.85 37.14 41.33
C ILE A 67 -63.54 36.90 42.69
N ASN A 68 -63.49 35.69 43.22
CA ASN A 68 -64.02 35.37 44.55
C ASN A 68 -63.05 35.73 45.69
N SER A 69 -63.49 35.52 46.94
CA SER A 69 -62.67 35.80 48.14
C SER A 69 -61.38 34.98 48.25
N ALA A 70 -61.22 33.93 47.45
CA ALA A 70 -60.00 33.13 47.37
C ALA A 70 -59.06 33.55 46.21
N GLY A 71 -59.39 34.63 45.49
CA GLY A 71 -58.58 35.16 44.39
C GLY A 71 -58.69 34.33 43.11
N LYS A 72 -59.77 33.55 42.96
CA LYS A 72 -60.04 32.70 41.78
C LYS A 72 -61.21 33.23 40.99
N ILE A 73 -61.19 33.00 39.68
CA ILE A 73 -62.30 33.38 38.80
C ILE A 73 -63.52 32.51 39.07
N VAL A 74 -64.67 33.14 39.20
CA VAL A 74 -65.96 32.49 39.38
C VAL A 74 -66.99 32.97 38.37
N TYR A 75 -67.89 32.07 38.00
CA TYR A 75 -69.10 32.36 37.23
C TYR A 75 -70.32 31.84 38.00
N ASN A 76 -71.29 32.71 38.26
CA ASN A 76 -72.43 32.41 39.15
C ASN A 76 -72.05 31.78 40.50
N GLY A 77 -70.89 32.19 41.06
CA GLY A 77 -70.39 31.72 42.35
C GLY A 77 -69.61 30.39 42.31
N GLN A 78 -69.56 29.70 41.16
CA GLN A 78 -68.76 28.47 40.99
C GLN A 78 -67.39 28.77 40.41
N LEU A 79 -66.37 28.02 40.84
CA LEU A 79 -65.02 28.08 40.27
C LEU A 79 -65.05 27.58 38.83
N VAL A 80 -64.46 28.36 37.92
CA VAL A 80 -64.42 28.03 36.49
C VAL A 80 -63.00 28.15 35.95
N LYS A 81 -62.67 27.33 34.95
CA LYS A 81 -61.47 27.51 34.13
C LYS A 81 -61.83 28.39 32.95
N ILE A 82 -61.15 29.53 32.84
CA ILE A 82 -61.32 30.44 31.70
C ILE A 82 -60.23 30.18 30.68
N VAL A 83 -60.63 30.11 29.41
CA VAL A 83 -59.72 29.95 28.27
C VAL A 83 -60.06 30.95 27.17
N THR A 84 -59.04 31.30 26.39
CA THR A 84 -59.15 32.12 25.18
C THR A 84 -58.61 31.33 24.00
N VAL A 85 -59.10 31.63 22.79
CA VAL A 85 -58.66 30.96 21.55
C VAL A 85 -57.36 31.55 20.97
N GLN A 86 -56.90 32.67 21.52
CA GLN A 86 -55.72 33.41 21.09
C GLN A 86 -55.05 34.08 22.27
N GLY A 87 -53.81 34.57 22.07
CA GLY A 87 -53.13 35.43 23.05
C GLY A 87 -53.90 36.72 23.31
N HIS A 88 -53.75 37.26 24.52
CA HIS A 88 -54.58 38.37 25.00
C HIS A 88 -53.83 39.35 25.90
N SER A 89 -54.37 40.57 26.00
CA SER A 89 -54.09 41.50 27.10
C SER A 89 -55.03 41.23 28.27
N MET A 90 -54.61 41.61 29.48
CA MET A 90 -55.39 41.42 30.69
C MET A 90 -55.29 42.66 31.59
N ALA A 91 -56.42 43.16 32.08
CA ALA A 91 -56.48 44.19 33.11
C ALA A 91 -57.27 43.69 34.32
N ILE A 92 -56.73 43.90 35.51
CA ILE A 92 -57.31 43.44 36.78
C ILE A 92 -57.65 44.67 37.63
N TYR A 93 -58.88 44.73 38.13
CA TYR A 93 -59.38 45.80 38.98
C TYR A 93 -59.90 45.23 40.30
N ASP A 94 -59.73 45.98 41.38
CA ASP A 94 -60.26 45.63 42.69
C ASP A 94 -61.78 45.91 42.80
N ALA A 95 -62.36 45.56 43.96
CA ALA A 95 -63.79 45.79 44.23
C ALA A 95 -64.18 47.28 44.24
N TYR A 96 -63.22 48.19 44.42
CA TYR A 96 -63.42 49.64 44.48
C TYR A 96 -63.19 50.32 43.12
N GLY A 97 -62.77 49.58 42.11
CA GLY A 97 -62.53 50.07 40.74
C GLY A 97 -61.13 50.64 40.52
N PHE A 98 -60.17 50.38 41.41
CA PHE A 98 -58.77 50.72 41.16
C PHE A 98 -58.07 49.59 40.37
N GLN A 99 -57.23 49.97 39.40
CA GLN A 99 -56.44 49.01 38.63
C GLN A 99 -55.35 48.40 39.51
N VAL A 100 -55.40 47.08 39.67
CA VAL A 100 -54.42 46.29 40.41
C VAL A 100 -53.21 45.97 39.53
N ASP A 101 -53.47 45.55 38.29
CA ASP A 101 -52.42 45.20 37.33
C ASP A 101 -52.91 45.29 35.87
N TYR A 102 -51.97 45.44 34.94
CA TYR A 102 -52.19 45.42 33.51
C TYR A 102 -51.06 44.69 32.78
N ILE A 103 -51.43 43.65 32.04
CA ILE A 103 -50.53 42.86 31.21
C ILE A 103 -50.91 43.07 29.75
N ALA A 104 -50.06 43.81 29.03
CA ALA A 104 -50.29 44.13 27.62
C ALA A 104 -50.30 42.88 26.71
N ASN A 105 -49.48 41.87 27.03
CA ASN A 105 -49.44 40.59 26.32
C ASN A 105 -49.02 39.46 27.26
N VAL A 106 -49.96 38.57 27.59
CA VAL A 106 -49.71 37.46 28.52
C VAL A 106 -48.72 36.44 27.95
N LEU A 107 -48.63 36.28 26.62
CA LEU A 107 -47.72 35.31 25.98
C LEU A 107 -46.22 35.64 26.17
N LYS A 108 -45.87 36.89 26.51
CA LYS A 108 -44.48 37.27 26.82
C LYS A 108 -43.95 36.61 28.11
N TYR A 109 -44.82 35.98 28.89
CA TYR A 109 -44.51 35.36 30.17
C TYR A 109 -44.72 33.84 30.12
N ASP A 110 -44.88 33.25 28.93
CA ASP A 110 -45.04 31.81 28.76
C ASP A 110 -43.70 31.09 28.98
N PRO A 111 -43.58 30.23 30.01
CA PRO A 111 -42.34 29.49 30.28
C PRO A 111 -41.91 28.55 29.15
N ASP A 112 -42.80 28.17 28.22
CA ASP A 112 -42.48 27.31 27.08
C ASP A 112 -41.85 28.05 25.88
N GLN A 113 -41.76 29.38 25.94
CA GLN A 113 -41.17 30.20 24.86
C GLN A 113 -39.71 29.79 24.56
N LEU A 114 -38.91 29.50 25.59
CA LEU A 114 -37.51 29.08 25.41
C LEU A 114 -37.41 27.74 24.66
N ARG A 115 -38.33 26.79 24.89
CA ARG A 115 -38.33 25.50 24.17
C ARG A 115 -38.60 25.71 22.69
N GLN A 116 -39.49 26.61 22.34
CA GLN A 116 -39.80 26.94 20.95
C GLN A 116 -38.60 27.60 20.27
N GLU A 117 -37.95 28.56 20.92
CA GLU A 117 -36.77 29.25 20.39
C GLU A 117 -35.57 28.32 20.17
N LEU A 118 -35.37 27.31 21.03
CA LEU A 118 -34.31 26.31 20.86
C LEU A 118 -34.63 25.27 19.78
N ALA A 119 -35.90 25.09 19.40
CA ALA A 119 -36.33 24.15 18.37
C ALA A 119 -36.32 24.74 16.95
N GLU A 120 -36.14 26.06 16.82
CA GLU A 120 -35.96 26.70 15.52
C GLU A 120 -34.67 26.21 14.82
N PRO A 121 -34.56 26.29 13.48
CA PRO A 121 -33.35 25.88 12.75
C PRO A 121 -32.06 26.52 13.26
N ASP A 122 -32.15 27.74 13.79
CA ASP A 122 -31.05 28.52 14.36
C ASP A 122 -31.00 28.46 15.90
N GLY A 123 -31.77 27.57 16.54
CA GLY A 123 -31.86 27.47 17.99
C GLY A 123 -30.51 27.20 18.67
N SER A 124 -29.59 26.51 17.98
CA SER A 124 -28.22 26.27 18.46
C SER A 124 -27.36 27.53 18.56
N LYS A 125 -27.66 28.61 17.81
CA LYS A 125 -26.99 29.91 17.95
C LYS A 125 -27.30 30.58 19.29
N LYS A 126 -28.44 30.23 19.90
CA LYS A 126 -28.90 30.75 21.20
C LYS A 126 -28.26 30.03 22.38
N VAL A 127 -27.51 28.93 22.14
CA VAL A 127 -26.84 28.15 23.19
C VAL A 127 -25.34 28.46 23.17
N GLY A 128 -24.86 29.16 24.20
CA GLY A 128 -23.44 29.47 24.35
C GLY A 128 -22.57 28.22 24.57
N TYR A 129 -21.34 28.25 24.07
CA TYR A 129 -20.31 27.24 24.28
C TYR A 129 -18.93 27.90 24.33
N LYS A 130 -18.30 27.88 25.51
CA LYS A 130 -17.03 28.59 25.80
C LYS A 130 -17.11 30.07 25.33
N ASP A 131 -16.21 30.48 24.45
CA ASP A 131 -16.10 31.83 23.90
C ASP A 131 -16.99 32.04 22.65
N SER A 132 -17.86 31.08 22.30
CA SER A 132 -18.75 31.11 21.13
C SER A 132 -20.13 30.47 21.43
N ASN A 133 -20.80 29.88 20.44
CA ASN A 133 -22.06 29.15 20.56
C ASN A 133 -21.96 27.74 19.92
N VAL A 134 -22.98 26.91 20.18
CA VAL A 134 -23.01 25.52 19.69
C VAL A 134 -23.05 25.46 18.16
N TYR A 135 -23.76 26.36 17.49
CA TYR A 135 -23.85 26.41 16.03
C TYR A 135 -22.49 26.62 15.37
N ASP A 136 -21.75 27.66 15.79
CA ASP A 136 -20.45 27.99 15.21
C ASP A 136 -19.42 26.88 15.47
N THR A 137 -19.49 26.25 16.65
CA THR A 137 -18.62 25.10 16.99
C THR A 137 -18.91 23.88 16.12
N LEU A 138 -20.18 23.60 15.82
CA LEU A 138 -20.55 22.51 14.91
C LEU A 138 -20.14 22.80 13.47
N ASN A 139 -20.27 24.05 13.01
CA ASN A 139 -19.82 24.43 11.66
C ASN A 139 -18.30 24.32 11.50
N LYS A 140 -17.52 24.57 12.56
CA LYS A 140 -16.08 24.29 12.55
C LYS A 140 -15.77 22.79 12.34
N LEU A 141 -16.67 21.88 12.71
CA LEU A 141 -16.54 20.44 12.38
C LEU A 141 -16.95 20.10 10.94
N GLU A 142 -17.65 21.00 10.25
CA GLU A 142 -18.07 20.83 8.85
C GLU A 142 -17.07 21.40 7.83
N LEU A 143 -16.00 22.06 8.30
CA LEU A 143 -14.98 22.64 7.42
C LEU A 143 -14.36 21.56 6.53
N LYS A 144 -14.50 21.75 5.22
CA LYS A 144 -14.09 20.80 4.19
C LYS A 144 -13.33 21.52 3.08
N PHE A 145 -12.22 20.92 2.67
CA PHE A 145 -11.48 21.31 1.48
C PHE A 145 -11.60 20.20 0.43
N LYS A 146 -11.85 20.58 -0.83
CA LYS A 146 -11.99 19.62 -1.94
C LYS A 146 -10.65 19.26 -2.59
N SER A 147 -9.61 20.03 -2.30
CA SER A 147 -8.24 19.73 -2.74
C SER A 147 -7.20 20.21 -1.74
N PHE A 148 -6.00 19.64 -1.83
CA PHE A 148 -4.86 20.06 -1.02
C PHE A 148 -4.45 21.50 -1.36
N GLN A 149 -4.68 21.93 -2.60
CA GLN A 149 -4.44 23.31 -3.03
C GLN A 149 -5.41 24.29 -2.36
N GLU A 150 -6.72 24.00 -2.33
CA GLU A 150 -7.70 24.83 -1.60
C GLU A 150 -7.32 24.97 -0.12
N MET A 151 -6.83 23.88 0.50
CA MET A 151 -6.37 23.90 1.89
C MET A 151 -5.14 24.80 2.09
N ARG A 152 -4.18 24.83 1.14
CA ARG A 152 -3.02 25.74 1.19
C ARG A 152 -3.40 27.20 1.03
N ASP A 153 -4.39 27.47 0.18
CA ASP A 153 -4.81 28.82 -0.17
C ASP A 153 -5.69 29.47 0.92
N ASP A 154 -6.20 28.67 1.85
CA ASP A 154 -7.02 29.14 2.95
C ASP A 154 -6.24 29.96 3.98
N ASN A 155 -6.86 31.07 4.40
CA ASN A 155 -6.29 32.04 5.35
C ASN A 155 -7.35 32.61 6.32
N SER A 156 -8.50 31.95 6.43
CA SER A 156 -9.68 32.44 7.14
C SER A 156 -9.98 31.74 8.48
N ASN A 157 -9.17 30.74 8.85
CA ASN A 157 -9.39 29.91 10.04
C ASN A 157 -8.44 30.25 11.19
N GLU A 158 -8.73 29.69 12.37
CA GLU A 158 -7.98 29.91 13.60
C GLU A 158 -7.10 28.71 13.94
N ILE A 159 -6.00 28.95 14.64
CA ILE A 159 -5.12 27.88 15.13
C ILE A 159 -5.90 26.99 16.11
N GLY A 160 -5.83 25.69 15.86
CA GLY A 160 -6.59 24.68 16.59
C GLY A 160 -7.86 24.20 15.88
N ASP A 161 -8.32 24.89 14.83
CA ASP A 161 -9.44 24.44 14.01
C ASP A 161 -9.10 23.12 13.28
N TYR A 162 -10.13 22.33 12.96
CA TYR A 162 -10.00 21.07 12.25
C TYR A 162 -10.72 21.15 10.91
N ALA A 163 -10.16 20.51 9.89
CA ALA A 163 -10.77 20.42 8.57
C ALA A 163 -10.68 19.00 8.02
N LEU A 164 -11.69 18.60 7.26
CA LEU A 164 -11.65 17.39 6.43
C LEU A 164 -11.19 17.74 5.02
N LEU A 165 -10.05 17.22 4.61
CA LEU A 165 -9.70 17.13 3.19
C LEU A 165 -10.48 15.96 2.59
N THR A 166 -11.34 16.22 1.59
CA THR A 166 -12.17 15.18 0.97
C THR A 166 -11.45 14.44 -0.17
N GLY A 167 -10.36 15.02 -0.69
CA GLY A 167 -9.43 14.39 -1.63
C GLY A 167 -8.24 15.32 -1.89
N TRP A 168 -7.10 14.77 -2.30
CA TRP A 168 -5.91 15.58 -2.62
C TRP A 168 -6.17 16.43 -3.87
N HIS A 169 -6.80 15.84 -4.90
CA HIS A 169 -7.20 16.52 -6.14
C HIS A 169 -8.71 16.78 -6.16
N THR A 170 -9.12 17.89 -6.76
CA THR A 170 -10.54 18.28 -6.89
C THR A 170 -11.35 17.22 -7.66
N GLU A 171 -10.77 16.66 -8.71
CA GLU A 171 -11.39 15.67 -9.60
C GLU A 171 -11.29 14.22 -9.08
N HIS A 172 -10.43 13.95 -8.09
CA HIS A 172 -10.17 12.60 -7.57
C HIS A 172 -10.49 12.49 -6.07
N GLN A 173 -11.76 12.76 -5.74
CA GLN A 173 -12.27 12.70 -4.37
C GLN A 173 -12.11 11.29 -3.76
N GLY A 174 -11.85 11.25 -2.45
CA GLY A 174 -11.62 10.02 -1.69
C GLY A 174 -10.14 9.62 -1.57
N TYR A 175 -9.28 9.99 -2.53
CA TYR A 175 -7.85 9.70 -2.47
C TYR A 175 -7.09 10.80 -1.73
N GLY A 176 -6.25 10.44 -0.75
CA GLY A 176 -5.52 11.39 0.09
C GLY A 176 -6.37 12.13 1.11
N ALA A 177 -7.65 11.76 1.24
CA ALA A 177 -8.58 12.33 2.21
C ALA A 177 -8.05 12.17 3.64
N GLY A 178 -8.41 13.08 4.53
CA GLY A 178 -7.92 13.04 5.90
C GLY A 178 -8.32 14.24 6.72
N VAL A 179 -8.16 14.12 8.03
CA VAL A 179 -8.42 15.21 8.97
C VAL A 179 -7.12 15.95 9.20
N PHE A 180 -7.18 17.27 9.12
CA PHE A 180 -6.08 18.19 9.38
C PHE A 180 -6.43 19.11 10.53
N GLN A 181 -5.40 19.54 11.26
CA GLN A 181 -5.49 20.58 12.28
C GLN A 181 -4.74 21.83 11.82
N CYS A 182 -5.35 22.99 11.97
CA CYS A 182 -4.72 24.29 11.77
C CYS A 182 -3.71 24.54 12.89
N VAL A 183 -2.45 24.82 12.54
CA VAL A 183 -1.32 24.97 13.47
C VAL A 183 -0.44 26.17 13.10
N GLU A 184 0.35 26.63 14.07
CA GLU A 184 1.43 27.60 13.81
C GLU A 184 2.38 27.07 12.72
N LYS A 185 2.63 27.88 11.69
CA LYS A 185 3.48 27.47 10.56
C LYS A 185 4.98 27.59 10.81
N THR A 186 5.39 28.28 11.88
CA THR A 186 6.80 28.59 12.13
C THR A 186 7.64 27.31 12.20
N GLY A 187 8.61 27.18 11.29
CA GLY A 187 9.50 26.01 11.22
C GLY A 187 8.93 24.79 10.49
N LEU A 188 7.73 24.88 9.91
CA LEU A 188 7.15 23.82 9.09
C LEU A 188 7.44 24.06 7.60
N THR A 189 7.63 22.98 6.87
CA THR A 189 7.83 22.96 5.41
C THR A 189 6.67 22.20 4.78
N ASP A 190 6.12 22.72 3.68
CA ASP A 190 5.13 22.00 2.90
C ASP A 190 5.79 20.77 2.26
N ASP A 191 5.27 19.59 2.56
CA ASP A 191 5.83 18.32 2.10
C ASP A 191 5.03 17.69 0.96
N GLY A 192 3.97 18.36 0.50
CA GLY A 192 3.07 17.85 -0.52
C GLY A 192 1.99 16.90 -0.03
N GLY A 193 1.89 16.59 1.26
CA GLY A 193 0.87 15.64 1.73
C GLY A 193 0.48 15.66 3.21
N THR A 194 1.44 15.70 4.14
CA THR A 194 1.13 15.70 5.59
C THR A 194 1.12 17.10 6.20
N ILE A 195 1.78 18.06 5.56
CA ILE A 195 1.83 19.46 5.96
C ILE A 195 1.50 20.33 4.75
N ALA A 196 0.38 21.05 4.79
CA ALA A 196 0.06 22.12 3.85
C ALA A 196 0.41 23.47 4.49
N VAL A 197 1.42 24.17 3.96
CA VAL A 197 1.82 25.48 4.52
C VAL A 197 1.14 26.60 3.73
N GLY A 198 0.24 27.32 4.39
CA GLY A 198 -0.45 28.48 3.83
C GLY A 198 0.23 29.81 4.15
N SER A 199 -0.46 30.89 3.77
CA SER A 199 0.04 32.26 3.96
C SER A 199 0.04 32.71 5.44
N THR A 200 -0.93 32.27 6.24
CA THR A 200 -1.09 32.68 7.66
C THR A 200 -0.64 31.57 8.62
N TYR A 201 -1.09 30.34 8.41
CA TYR A 201 -0.86 29.15 9.26
C TYR A 201 -0.52 27.94 8.37
N ALA A 202 -0.38 26.76 8.98
CA ALA A 202 -0.25 25.50 8.28
C ALA A 202 -1.35 24.52 8.70
N TRP A 203 -1.69 23.58 7.82
CA TRP A 203 -2.55 22.46 8.13
C TRP A 203 -1.69 21.22 8.29
N LYS A 204 -1.78 20.58 9.46
CA LYS A 204 -1.06 19.33 9.78
C LYS A 204 -2.02 18.15 9.79
N ARG A 205 -1.72 17.11 9.01
CA ARG A 205 -2.51 15.88 8.93
C ARG A 205 -2.50 15.16 10.28
N ILE A 206 -3.68 14.80 10.76
CA ILE A 206 -3.91 14.03 11.99
C ILE A 206 -4.23 12.57 11.66
N THR A 207 -5.04 12.35 10.62
CA THR A 207 -5.39 11.03 10.11
C THR A 207 -5.43 11.04 8.60
N GLY A 208 -5.10 9.92 7.98
CA GLY A 208 -5.25 9.71 6.55
C GLY A 208 -5.11 8.23 6.20
N PRO A 209 -5.13 7.89 4.89
CA PRO A 209 -5.03 6.52 4.43
C PRO A 209 -3.70 5.83 4.75
N GLY A 210 -2.65 6.59 5.09
CA GLY A 210 -1.33 6.04 5.43
C GLY A 210 -0.56 5.49 4.22
N ASP A 211 -0.91 5.92 3.01
CA ASP A 211 -0.27 5.56 1.76
C ASP A 211 0.01 6.81 0.89
N ALA A 212 0.60 6.61 -0.27
CA ALA A 212 1.05 7.66 -1.18
C ALA A 212 -0.10 8.53 -1.71
N THR A 213 -1.36 8.14 -1.53
CA THR A 213 -2.49 9.02 -1.87
C THR A 213 -2.51 10.28 -1.01
N GLU A 214 -1.93 10.23 0.21
CA GLU A 214 -1.74 11.41 1.06
C GLU A 214 -0.91 12.50 0.38
N PHE A 215 -0.05 12.13 -0.57
CA PHE A 215 0.83 13.01 -1.34
C PHE A 215 0.32 13.27 -2.76
N GLY A 216 -0.89 12.81 -3.07
CA GLY A 216 -1.55 13.05 -4.36
C GLY A 216 -1.41 11.91 -5.38
N VAL A 217 -0.88 10.74 -5.02
CA VAL A 217 -0.97 9.58 -5.92
C VAL A 217 -2.43 9.19 -6.12
N VAL A 218 -2.82 8.92 -7.37
CA VAL A 218 -4.18 8.52 -7.73
C VAL A 218 -4.17 7.15 -8.41
N PRO A 219 -4.67 6.09 -7.75
CA PRO A 219 -4.81 4.79 -8.38
C PRO A 219 -5.94 4.78 -9.40
N ASN A 220 -5.75 4.01 -10.48
CA ASN A 220 -6.70 3.79 -11.56
C ASN A 220 -7.11 5.06 -12.33
N ALA A 221 -6.29 6.12 -12.30
CA ALA A 221 -6.54 7.36 -13.03
C ALA A 221 -6.34 7.25 -14.56
N GLY A 222 -5.74 6.15 -15.02
CA GLY A 222 -5.36 5.94 -16.43
C GLY A 222 -4.08 6.68 -16.81
N SER A 223 -3.58 6.41 -18.03
CA SER A 223 -2.29 6.91 -18.52
C SER A 223 -2.25 8.40 -18.84
N THR A 224 -3.38 9.11 -18.75
CA THR A 224 -3.45 10.57 -18.91
C THR A 224 -3.05 11.31 -17.63
N PHE A 225 -2.96 10.61 -16.49
CA PHE A 225 -2.55 11.17 -15.21
C PHE A 225 -1.19 10.60 -14.81
N ASP A 226 -0.15 11.43 -14.83
CA ASP A 226 1.21 11.04 -14.46
C ASP A 226 1.43 11.21 -12.96
N ASN A 227 1.61 10.11 -12.24
CA ASN A 227 1.82 10.13 -10.80
C ASN A 227 3.24 10.53 -10.36
N LYS A 228 4.19 10.72 -11.28
CA LYS A 228 5.62 10.90 -10.97
C LYS A 228 5.90 11.90 -9.85
N ALA A 229 5.35 13.11 -9.94
CA ALA A 229 5.61 14.17 -8.95
C ALA A 229 5.14 13.76 -7.54
N TYR A 230 3.98 13.12 -7.44
CA TYR A 230 3.38 12.68 -6.18
C TYR A 230 4.11 11.46 -5.61
N ILE A 231 4.58 10.55 -6.47
CA ILE A 231 5.44 9.42 -6.08
C ILE A 231 6.73 9.95 -5.45
N LEU A 232 7.39 10.92 -6.08
CA LEU A 232 8.64 11.49 -5.56
C LEU A 232 8.42 12.25 -4.24
N SER A 233 7.28 12.94 -4.10
CA SER A 233 6.89 13.61 -2.85
C SER A 233 6.66 12.60 -1.72
N ALA A 234 5.92 11.50 -1.96
CA ALA A 234 5.74 10.42 -0.98
C ALA A 234 7.07 9.72 -0.64
N ALA A 235 7.90 9.46 -1.65
CA ALA A 235 9.19 8.78 -1.50
C ALA A 235 10.20 9.56 -0.65
N ALA A 236 10.11 10.89 -0.65
CA ALA A 236 10.97 11.78 0.14
C ALA A 236 10.78 11.62 1.67
N THR A 237 9.71 10.96 2.12
CA THR A 237 9.52 10.57 3.53
C THR A 237 10.45 9.45 3.98
N GLY A 238 11.13 8.79 3.03
CA GLY A 238 11.94 7.58 3.26
C GLY A 238 11.15 6.28 3.12
N ALA A 239 9.80 6.33 3.08
CA ALA A 239 8.93 5.17 2.91
C ALA A 239 7.81 5.44 1.89
N LEU A 240 7.88 4.76 0.75
CA LEU A 240 6.89 4.83 -0.32
C LEU A 240 5.90 3.65 -0.21
N ILE A 241 4.71 3.92 0.34
CA ILE A 241 3.64 2.94 0.48
C ILE A 241 2.60 3.22 -0.60
N PHE A 242 2.45 2.36 -1.59
CA PHE A 242 1.47 2.54 -2.66
C PHE A 242 0.08 2.04 -2.26
N PRO A 243 -0.99 2.72 -2.72
CA PRO A 243 -2.36 2.19 -2.62
C PRO A 243 -2.56 0.98 -3.55
N ALA A 244 -3.68 0.29 -3.38
CA ALA A 244 -4.12 -0.75 -4.30
C ALA A 244 -4.56 -0.18 -5.66
N GLY A 245 -4.25 -0.90 -6.74
CA GLY A 245 -4.67 -0.56 -8.10
C GLY A 245 -3.54 -0.24 -9.06
N ASP A 246 -3.92 0.23 -10.25
CA ASP A 246 -2.98 0.62 -11.32
C ASP A 246 -2.48 2.05 -11.11
N ILE A 247 -1.16 2.22 -10.95
CA ILE A 247 -0.48 3.52 -10.81
C ILE A 247 0.25 3.82 -12.11
N TYR A 248 -0.27 4.76 -12.88
CA TYR A 248 0.37 5.21 -14.12
C TYR A 248 1.37 6.32 -13.82
N THR A 249 2.60 6.17 -14.31
CA THR A 249 3.66 7.16 -14.09
C THR A 249 4.68 7.13 -15.21
N THR A 250 5.27 8.27 -15.54
CA THR A 250 6.54 8.28 -16.29
C THR A 250 7.67 7.81 -15.38
N PHE A 251 8.85 7.59 -15.97
CA PHE A 251 10.03 7.11 -15.23
C PHE A 251 10.35 7.92 -13.97
N PHE A 252 10.88 7.27 -12.93
CA PHE A 252 11.31 7.96 -11.70
C PHE A 252 12.53 7.32 -11.07
N THR A 253 13.25 8.10 -10.27
CA THR A 253 14.48 7.71 -9.59
C THR A 253 14.33 7.89 -8.09
N LEU A 254 14.72 6.87 -7.34
CA LEU A 254 14.75 6.88 -5.88
C LEU A 254 16.21 6.86 -5.40
N THR A 255 16.57 7.79 -4.51
CA THR A 255 17.92 7.91 -3.94
C THR A 255 17.97 7.94 -2.41
N ASP A 256 16.81 8.03 -1.75
CA ASP A 256 16.69 8.17 -0.29
C ASP A 256 15.45 7.46 0.25
N THR A 257 14.99 6.42 -0.45
CA THR A 257 13.80 5.66 -0.11
C THR A 257 14.19 4.27 0.35
N TYR A 258 13.94 3.95 1.62
CA TYR A 258 14.40 2.71 2.24
C TYR A 258 13.33 1.62 2.20
N LEU A 259 12.05 2.00 2.10
CA LEU A 259 10.94 1.07 1.98
C LEU A 259 10.09 1.46 0.77
N VAL A 260 9.85 0.50 -0.12
CA VAL A 260 8.81 0.56 -1.15
C VAL A 260 7.88 -0.62 -0.94
N ARG A 261 6.60 -0.36 -0.67
CA ARG A 261 5.61 -1.41 -0.42
C ARG A 261 4.36 -1.16 -1.23
N GLY A 262 3.88 -2.18 -1.92
CA GLY A 262 2.57 -2.20 -2.56
C GLY A 262 1.50 -2.90 -1.72
N ASN A 263 0.25 -2.75 -2.15
CA ASN A 263 -0.89 -3.49 -1.63
C ASN A 263 -1.77 -3.92 -2.81
N SER A 264 -1.40 -4.99 -3.52
CA SER A 264 -1.97 -5.29 -4.85
C SER A 264 -1.76 -4.14 -5.84
N THR A 265 -0.56 -3.58 -5.85
CA THR A 265 -0.19 -2.40 -6.65
C THR A 265 0.43 -2.83 -7.97
N ASN A 266 -0.04 -2.24 -9.06
CA ASN A 266 0.52 -2.37 -10.40
C ASN A 266 1.08 -1.02 -10.84
N ILE A 267 2.40 -0.87 -10.92
CA ILE A 267 3.03 0.34 -11.46
C ILE A 267 3.18 0.17 -12.97
N ARG A 268 2.54 1.06 -13.73
CA ARG A 268 2.49 1.02 -15.20
C ARG A 268 3.18 2.24 -15.78
N GLU A 269 4.04 1.98 -16.76
CA GLU A 269 4.79 3.04 -17.40
C GLU A 269 3.93 3.86 -18.38
N ILE A 270 4.06 5.17 -18.28
CA ILE A 270 3.73 6.13 -19.33
C ILE A 270 5.03 6.44 -20.07
N GLU A 271 5.03 6.29 -21.40
CA GLU A 271 6.21 6.55 -22.21
C GLU A 271 6.68 8.01 -22.07
N ALA A 272 7.98 8.18 -21.78
CA ALA A 272 8.66 9.46 -21.75
C ALA A 272 9.83 9.47 -22.75
N PRO A 273 10.11 10.59 -23.41
CA PRO A 273 11.19 10.65 -24.40
C PRO A 273 12.57 10.59 -23.71
N ASN A 274 13.55 10.03 -24.42
CA ASN A 274 14.98 10.03 -24.04
C ASN A 274 15.32 9.31 -22.73
N VAL A 275 14.51 8.35 -22.30
CA VAL A 275 14.83 7.46 -21.18
C VAL A 275 14.84 6.02 -21.62
N THR A 276 15.55 5.18 -20.87
CA THR A 276 15.61 3.72 -21.11
C THR A 276 15.28 2.91 -19.87
N ASP A 277 15.19 3.57 -18.71
CA ASP A 277 14.86 2.96 -17.43
C ASP A 277 13.52 3.50 -16.96
N PHE A 278 12.64 2.60 -16.51
CA PHE A 278 11.36 2.97 -15.93
C PHE A 278 11.53 3.35 -14.45
N ILE A 279 11.97 2.39 -13.63
CA ILE A 279 12.22 2.60 -12.20
C ILE A 279 13.71 2.45 -11.93
N VAL A 280 14.31 3.51 -11.38
CA VAL A 280 15.72 3.50 -10.95
C VAL A 280 15.80 3.64 -9.44
N HIS A 281 16.50 2.73 -8.76
CA HIS A 281 16.80 2.85 -7.33
C HIS A 281 18.30 2.75 -7.10
N CYS A 282 18.94 3.88 -6.83
CA CYS A 282 20.40 3.99 -6.92
C CYS A 282 21.01 4.97 -5.91
N SER A 283 22.34 4.93 -5.78
CA SER A 283 23.13 5.91 -5.01
C SER A 283 22.76 7.37 -5.29
N ARG A 284 22.86 8.23 -4.28
CA ARG A 284 22.51 9.67 -4.32
C ARG A 284 23.24 10.49 -5.37
N ASN A 285 24.46 10.12 -5.69
CA ASN A 285 25.36 10.90 -6.54
C ASN A 285 25.95 10.07 -7.69
N GLY A 286 25.43 8.86 -7.92
CA GLY A 286 25.95 7.96 -8.96
C GLY A 286 27.31 7.34 -8.66
N THR A 287 27.77 7.34 -7.41
CA THR A 287 29.05 6.76 -6.97
C THR A 287 28.86 5.79 -5.82
N TRP A 288 29.86 4.94 -5.57
CA TRP A 288 29.84 4.03 -4.43
C TRP A 288 29.84 4.74 -3.07
N GLU A 289 30.47 5.92 -2.95
CA GLU A 289 30.43 6.72 -1.71
C GLU A 289 28.99 7.15 -1.36
N GLY A 290 28.18 7.49 -2.36
CA GLY A 290 26.78 7.88 -2.18
C GLY A 290 25.78 6.73 -2.14
N ARG A 291 26.25 5.47 -2.00
CA ARG A 291 25.41 4.27 -1.96
C ARG A 291 24.31 4.35 -0.89
N ILE A 292 23.28 3.54 -1.09
CA ILE A 292 22.18 3.37 -0.13
C ILE A 292 22.23 1.95 0.40
N ASP A 293 22.15 1.84 1.73
CA ASP A 293 22.17 0.58 2.46
C ASP A 293 20.76 0.32 3.02
N GLY A 294 20.29 -0.94 2.97
CA GLY A 294 19.06 -1.36 3.67
C GLY A 294 17.76 -1.07 2.91
N ILE A 295 17.74 -1.27 1.60
CA ILE A 295 16.56 -1.07 0.74
C ILE A 295 15.59 -2.26 0.84
N VAL A 296 14.30 -1.99 0.96
CA VAL A 296 13.22 -2.99 0.95
C VAL A 296 12.21 -2.70 -0.15
N TRP A 297 11.88 -3.71 -0.96
CA TRP A 297 10.81 -3.70 -1.96
C TRP A 297 9.84 -4.85 -1.71
N GLU A 298 8.54 -4.58 -1.57
CA GLU A 298 7.53 -5.58 -1.21
C GLU A 298 6.23 -5.42 -2.02
N ASP A 299 5.69 -6.53 -2.54
CA ASP A 299 4.30 -6.63 -3.02
C ASP A 299 3.90 -5.65 -4.15
N VAL A 300 4.83 -5.37 -5.07
CA VAL A 300 4.62 -4.50 -6.25
C VAL A 300 4.75 -5.29 -7.54
N SER A 301 3.84 -5.06 -8.50
CA SER A 301 4.00 -5.47 -9.89
C SER A 301 4.40 -4.29 -10.78
N ILE A 302 5.43 -4.45 -11.59
CA ILE A 302 6.03 -3.42 -12.44
C ILE A 302 5.83 -3.82 -13.91
N PHE A 303 5.23 -2.91 -14.69
CA PHE A 303 4.89 -3.09 -16.09
C PHE A 303 5.50 -1.96 -16.93
N PRO A 304 6.78 -2.09 -17.35
CA PRO A 304 7.39 -1.16 -18.30
C PRO A 304 6.79 -1.29 -19.70
N ILE A 305 7.05 -0.30 -20.55
CA ILE A 305 6.85 -0.43 -22.00
C ILE A 305 7.94 -1.34 -22.61
N ASP A 306 7.67 -1.90 -23.79
CA ASP A 306 8.50 -2.95 -24.41
C ASP A 306 9.98 -2.56 -24.65
N THR A 307 10.30 -1.28 -24.74
CA THR A 307 11.63 -0.75 -25.02
C THR A 307 12.43 -0.36 -23.78
N HIS A 308 11.82 -0.33 -22.59
CA HIS A 308 12.44 0.18 -21.35
C HIS A 308 12.73 -0.93 -20.34
N ARG A 309 13.75 -0.71 -19.51
CA ARG A 309 14.07 -1.58 -18.38
C ARG A 309 13.05 -1.37 -17.28
N GLY A 310 12.48 -2.45 -16.78
CA GLY A 310 11.45 -2.37 -15.74
C GLY A 310 12.00 -1.86 -14.41
N PHE A 311 13.15 -2.39 -14.00
CA PHE A 311 13.79 -2.06 -12.74
C PHE A 311 15.30 -2.00 -12.92
N HIS A 312 15.92 -0.91 -12.48
CA HIS A 312 17.36 -0.72 -12.51
C HIS A 312 17.85 -0.29 -11.12
N THR A 313 18.71 -1.10 -10.51
CA THR A 313 19.39 -0.72 -9.26
C THR A 313 20.89 -0.72 -9.42
N TYR A 314 21.54 0.29 -8.85
CA TYR A 314 22.99 0.35 -8.83
C TYR A 314 23.58 1.10 -7.64
N PHE A 315 24.77 0.65 -7.21
CA PHE A 315 25.43 1.13 -6.00
C PHE A 315 24.51 1.13 -4.78
N THR A 316 23.92 -0.03 -4.52
CA THR A 316 23.01 -0.29 -3.39
C THR A 316 23.49 -1.50 -2.61
N THR A 317 23.28 -1.52 -1.29
CA THR A 317 23.66 -2.65 -0.46
C THR A 317 22.59 -3.08 0.54
N LEU A 318 22.72 -4.29 1.08
CA LEU A 318 21.82 -4.85 2.09
C LEU A 318 20.34 -4.82 1.64
N GLY A 319 20.11 -5.10 0.36
CA GLY A 319 18.80 -5.01 -0.27
C GLY A 319 17.95 -6.24 -0.04
N ASN A 320 16.64 -6.04 0.09
CA ASN A 320 15.65 -7.11 0.20
C ASN A 320 14.48 -6.80 -0.75
N MET A 321 14.25 -7.67 -1.72
CA MET A 321 13.10 -7.58 -2.62
C MET A 321 12.25 -8.83 -2.45
N ARG A 322 10.97 -8.66 -2.12
CA ARG A 322 10.05 -9.74 -1.82
C ARG A 322 8.75 -9.61 -2.60
N SER A 323 8.32 -10.71 -3.22
CA SER A 323 7.01 -10.77 -3.88
C SER A 323 6.79 -9.66 -4.91
N VAL A 324 7.88 -9.22 -5.55
CA VAL A 324 7.85 -8.24 -6.64
C VAL A 324 7.81 -8.95 -7.97
N ARG A 325 6.95 -8.49 -8.88
CA ARG A 325 6.89 -8.96 -10.27
C ARG A 325 7.37 -7.86 -11.20
N VAL A 326 8.32 -8.17 -12.08
CA VAL A 326 8.65 -7.35 -13.26
C VAL A 326 8.21 -8.11 -14.49
N LYS A 327 7.28 -7.54 -15.27
CA LYS A 327 6.70 -8.18 -16.45
C LYS A 327 6.85 -7.31 -17.70
N GLY A 328 7.55 -7.84 -18.71
CA GLY A 328 7.74 -7.16 -20.00
C GLY A 328 9.00 -6.29 -20.04
N GLY A 329 9.00 -5.30 -20.94
CA GLY A 329 10.14 -4.41 -21.18
C GLY A 329 11.38 -5.14 -21.69
N ILE A 330 12.56 -4.55 -21.50
CA ILE A 330 13.85 -5.14 -21.88
C ILE A 330 14.62 -5.74 -20.70
N GLY A 331 13.92 -6.06 -19.61
CA GLY A 331 14.47 -6.75 -18.43
C GLY A 331 14.74 -5.83 -17.24
N SER A 332 15.38 -6.38 -16.22
CA SER A 332 15.80 -5.69 -15.00
C SER A 332 17.32 -5.73 -14.84
N TRP A 333 17.93 -4.63 -14.42
CA TRP A 333 19.38 -4.48 -14.29
C TRP A 333 19.77 -4.31 -12.83
N ILE A 334 20.72 -5.12 -12.39
CA ILE A 334 21.28 -5.10 -11.04
C ILE A 334 22.79 -4.90 -11.20
N GLU A 335 23.25 -3.65 -11.10
CA GLU A 335 24.63 -3.28 -11.40
C GLU A 335 25.38 -2.81 -10.14
N GLY A 336 26.49 -3.46 -9.80
CA GLY A 336 27.30 -3.07 -8.63
C GLY A 336 26.51 -3.01 -7.32
N SER A 337 25.48 -3.84 -7.21
CA SER A 337 24.71 -4.04 -5.98
C SER A 337 25.36 -5.14 -5.15
N SER A 338 25.33 -5.00 -3.82
CA SER A 338 25.96 -5.97 -2.91
C SER A 338 25.05 -6.43 -1.78
N ASP A 339 25.13 -7.69 -1.38
CA ASP A 339 24.36 -8.26 -0.27
C ASP A 339 22.84 -8.13 -0.44
N TRP A 340 22.32 -8.54 -1.61
CA TRP A 340 20.88 -8.53 -1.89
C TRP A 340 20.24 -9.91 -1.76
N SER A 341 19.03 -9.93 -1.22
CA SER A 341 18.13 -11.07 -1.22
C SER A 341 16.87 -10.77 -2.03
N PHE A 342 16.61 -11.59 -3.04
CA PHE A 342 15.37 -11.62 -3.82
C PHE A 342 14.57 -12.85 -3.40
N PHE A 343 13.37 -12.66 -2.87
CA PHE A 343 12.55 -13.73 -2.31
C PHE A 343 11.15 -13.76 -2.93
N GLN A 344 10.79 -14.87 -3.58
CA GLN A 344 9.48 -15.01 -4.25
C GLN A 344 9.21 -13.93 -5.31
N CYS A 345 10.26 -13.45 -5.97
CA CYS A 345 10.11 -12.47 -7.06
C CYS A 345 9.86 -13.16 -8.40
N GLU A 346 9.19 -12.45 -9.30
CA GLU A 346 8.95 -12.90 -10.67
C GLU A 346 9.59 -11.94 -11.67
N PHE A 347 10.40 -12.46 -12.59
CA PHE A 347 10.98 -11.70 -13.69
C PHE A 347 10.62 -12.40 -14.99
N VAL A 348 9.68 -11.82 -15.75
CA VAL A 348 9.02 -12.56 -16.83
C VAL A 348 8.80 -11.73 -18.09
N GLU A 349 8.82 -12.40 -19.24
CA GLU A 349 8.34 -11.88 -20.52
C GLU A 349 9.11 -10.66 -21.07
N SER A 350 10.36 -10.46 -20.64
CA SER A 350 11.26 -9.48 -21.24
C SER A 350 11.39 -9.71 -22.74
N LYS A 351 11.22 -8.64 -23.52
CA LYS A 351 11.49 -8.55 -24.96
C LYS A 351 12.95 -8.25 -25.26
N GLY A 352 13.73 -7.94 -24.23
CA GLY A 352 15.17 -7.69 -24.31
C GLY A 352 16.00 -8.98 -24.35
N ARG A 353 17.29 -8.83 -24.08
CA ARG A 353 18.24 -9.97 -24.07
C ARG A 353 18.08 -10.88 -22.86
N GLU A 354 17.58 -10.36 -21.75
CA GLU A 354 17.37 -11.15 -20.54
C GLU A 354 16.20 -10.62 -19.70
N ASN A 355 15.63 -11.45 -18.82
CA ASN A 355 14.76 -10.94 -17.77
C ASN A 355 15.58 -10.20 -16.69
N ILE A 356 16.80 -10.67 -16.41
CA ILE A 356 17.69 -10.11 -15.38
C ILE A 356 19.12 -10.02 -15.92
N LEU A 357 19.71 -8.83 -15.90
CA LEU A 357 21.14 -8.62 -16.11
C LEU A 357 21.80 -8.28 -14.77
N ILE A 358 22.87 -9.01 -14.45
CA ILE A 358 23.67 -8.84 -13.25
C ILE A 358 25.11 -8.57 -13.64
N THR A 359 25.63 -7.39 -13.28
CA THR A 359 26.99 -6.95 -13.59
C THR A 359 27.59 -6.22 -12.38
N PRO A 360 28.90 -6.30 -12.16
CA PRO A 360 29.58 -5.32 -11.33
C PRO A 360 29.44 -3.92 -11.92
N LYS A 361 29.75 -2.90 -11.11
CA LYS A 361 29.86 -1.53 -11.59
C LYS A 361 31.22 -0.97 -11.20
N VAL A 362 31.88 -0.33 -12.15
CA VAL A 362 33.22 0.25 -11.94
C VAL A 362 33.06 1.65 -11.36
N ASP A 363 33.80 1.91 -10.29
CA ASP A 363 33.88 3.17 -9.58
C ASP A 363 35.37 3.49 -9.29
N GLU A 364 35.69 4.70 -8.86
CA GLU A 364 37.05 5.07 -8.42
C GLU A 364 37.55 4.20 -7.26
N GLN A 365 36.65 3.68 -6.42
CA GLN A 365 36.99 2.75 -5.36
C GLN A 365 37.25 1.31 -5.84
N GLY A 366 36.96 1.01 -7.12
CA GLY A 366 37.20 -0.27 -7.75
C GLY A 366 35.95 -0.85 -8.40
N THR A 367 36.00 -2.15 -8.67
CA THR A 367 34.87 -2.88 -9.23
C THR A 367 33.96 -3.38 -8.12
N ILE A 368 32.75 -2.83 -8.07
CA ILE A 368 31.79 -3.00 -6.99
C ILE A 368 30.75 -4.05 -7.38
N GLY A 369 30.29 -4.84 -6.41
CA GLY A 369 29.18 -5.79 -6.53
C GLY A 369 29.52 -7.17 -5.99
N GLY A 370 28.51 -7.88 -5.47
CA GLY A 370 28.63 -9.28 -5.09
C GLY A 370 27.61 -9.72 -4.05
N GLY A 371 27.41 -11.02 -3.87
CA GLY A 371 26.53 -11.52 -2.82
C GLY A 371 25.06 -11.27 -3.14
N LEU A 372 24.55 -11.92 -4.18
CA LEU A 372 23.17 -11.82 -4.61
C LEU A 372 22.50 -13.19 -4.48
N VAL A 373 21.37 -13.27 -3.80
CA VAL A 373 20.63 -14.52 -3.59
C VAL A 373 19.22 -14.41 -4.14
N PHE A 374 18.88 -15.26 -5.11
CA PHE A 374 17.54 -15.42 -5.65
C PHE A 374 16.93 -16.69 -5.07
N ASN A 375 15.86 -16.54 -4.30
CA ASN A 375 15.25 -17.62 -3.53
C ASN A 375 13.76 -17.73 -3.84
N LYS A 376 13.31 -18.89 -4.30
CA LYS A 376 11.92 -19.14 -4.72
C LYS A 376 11.43 -18.17 -5.80
N CYS A 377 12.33 -17.72 -6.67
CA CYS A 377 11.99 -16.80 -7.75
C CYS A 377 11.46 -17.58 -8.97
N PHE A 378 10.68 -16.89 -9.80
CA PHE A 378 10.21 -17.40 -11.09
C PHE A 378 10.79 -16.54 -12.22
N ILE A 379 11.64 -17.13 -13.05
CA ILE A 379 12.38 -16.43 -14.13
C ILE A 379 12.05 -17.10 -15.45
N ALA A 380 11.26 -16.44 -16.30
CA ALA A 380 10.67 -17.16 -17.42
C ALA A 380 10.36 -16.32 -18.66
N ARG A 381 10.27 -17.00 -19.80
CA ARG A 381 9.71 -16.44 -21.06
C ARG A 381 10.43 -15.19 -21.57
N SER A 382 11.74 -15.04 -21.31
CA SER A 382 12.50 -13.98 -21.97
C SER A 382 12.62 -14.24 -23.47
N ALA A 383 12.82 -13.17 -24.24
CA ALA A 383 13.14 -13.26 -25.66
C ALA A 383 14.55 -13.83 -25.93
N ARG A 384 15.37 -14.04 -24.89
CA ARG A 384 16.65 -14.77 -24.98
C ARG A 384 17.01 -15.47 -23.66
N ASP A 385 17.87 -14.88 -22.81
CA ASP A 385 18.38 -15.56 -21.61
C ASP A 385 17.44 -15.32 -20.42
N GLY A 386 17.28 -16.26 -19.49
CA GLY A 386 16.49 -16.03 -18.28
C GLY A 386 17.18 -15.00 -17.40
N ALA A 387 18.40 -15.31 -16.98
CA ALA A 387 19.29 -14.35 -16.32
C ALA A 387 20.72 -14.43 -16.90
N SER A 388 21.33 -13.26 -17.08
CA SER A 388 22.70 -13.07 -17.54
C SER A 388 23.55 -12.49 -16.41
N ILE A 389 24.60 -13.21 -16.00
CA ILE A 389 25.50 -12.85 -14.91
C ILE A 389 26.90 -12.70 -15.49
N THR A 390 27.46 -11.50 -15.47
CA THR A 390 28.79 -11.24 -16.01
C THR A 390 29.74 -10.78 -14.91
N GLN A 391 30.81 -11.52 -14.66
CA GLN A 391 31.90 -11.22 -13.73
C GLN A 391 31.51 -11.05 -12.24
N MET A 392 30.22 -11.13 -11.90
CA MET A 392 29.72 -10.91 -10.54
C MET A 392 30.07 -12.05 -9.58
N PRO A 393 30.79 -11.81 -8.46
CA PRO A 393 31.04 -12.85 -7.46
C PRO A 393 29.80 -13.17 -6.61
N SER A 394 29.71 -14.42 -6.15
CA SER A 394 28.74 -14.87 -5.14
C SER A 394 27.27 -14.64 -5.56
N VAL A 395 26.88 -15.15 -6.73
CA VAL A 395 25.49 -15.12 -7.20
C VAL A 395 24.85 -16.50 -7.06
N TRP A 396 23.78 -16.58 -6.27
CA TRP A 396 23.13 -17.82 -5.87
C TRP A 396 21.68 -17.85 -6.34
N PHE A 397 21.31 -18.89 -7.08
CA PHE A 397 19.92 -19.23 -7.36
C PHE A 397 19.55 -20.46 -6.53
N ARG A 398 18.51 -20.34 -5.72
CA ARG A 398 18.06 -21.41 -4.83
C ARG A 398 16.55 -21.61 -4.90
N ASP A 399 16.11 -22.86 -4.90
CA ASP A 399 14.69 -23.23 -4.79
C ASP A 399 13.81 -22.51 -5.84
N SER A 400 14.36 -22.16 -7.00
CA SER A 400 13.76 -21.25 -8.00
C SER A 400 13.36 -21.98 -9.27
N VAL A 401 12.45 -21.39 -10.05
CA VAL A 401 11.99 -21.94 -11.33
C VAL A 401 12.51 -21.08 -12.48
N ILE A 402 13.22 -21.71 -13.41
CA ILE A 402 13.81 -21.09 -14.59
C ILE A 402 13.22 -21.77 -15.83
N TYR A 403 12.28 -21.09 -16.48
CA TYR A 403 11.36 -21.77 -17.40
C TYR A 403 11.19 -21.08 -18.75
N HIS A 404 11.29 -21.84 -19.84
CA HIS A 404 10.85 -21.44 -21.18
C HIS A 404 11.48 -20.13 -21.69
N ASN A 405 12.77 -19.94 -21.42
CA ASN A 405 13.54 -18.82 -21.98
C ASN A 405 14.02 -19.18 -23.39
N ALA A 406 14.00 -18.21 -24.31
CA ALA A 406 14.23 -18.49 -25.74
C ALA A 406 15.69 -18.82 -26.12
N ASP A 407 16.62 -18.79 -25.17
CA ASP A 407 18.01 -19.22 -25.30
C ASP A 407 18.42 -20.01 -24.04
N THR A 408 19.19 -19.42 -23.13
CA THR A 408 19.71 -20.11 -21.93
C THR A 408 18.95 -19.70 -20.69
N GLY A 409 18.62 -20.65 -19.82
CA GLY A 409 17.98 -20.35 -18.53
C GLY A 409 18.84 -19.42 -17.65
N LEU A 410 20.03 -19.88 -17.27
CA LEU A 410 21.01 -19.06 -16.53
C LEU A 410 22.36 -19.05 -17.26
N ARG A 411 22.86 -17.86 -17.58
CA ARG A 411 24.16 -17.66 -18.24
C ARG A 411 25.13 -16.94 -17.33
N PHE A 412 26.26 -17.56 -17.05
CA PHE A 412 27.36 -17.02 -16.26
C PHE A 412 28.59 -16.87 -17.14
N SER A 413 29.15 -15.67 -17.22
CA SER A 413 30.34 -15.36 -18.03
C SER A 413 31.35 -14.51 -17.27
N THR A 414 32.62 -14.64 -17.63
CA THR A 414 33.68 -13.75 -17.15
C THR A 414 33.86 -12.59 -18.13
N ASP A 415 34.11 -11.39 -17.60
CA ASP A 415 34.56 -10.22 -18.37
C ASP A 415 35.50 -9.38 -17.50
N ARG A 416 36.74 -9.85 -17.38
CA ARG A 416 37.80 -9.17 -16.62
C ARG A 416 38.36 -7.95 -17.33
N THR A 417 38.00 -7.76 -18.60
CA THR A 417 38.44 -6.61 -19.39
C THR A 417 37.62 -5.39 -18.98
N THR A 418 36.29 -5.54 -18.96
CA THR A 418 35.38 -4.48 -18.54
C THR A 418 35.36 -4.31 -17.02
N TYR A 419 35.45 -5.42 -16.28
CA TYR A 419 35.32 -5.44 -14.82
C TYR A 419 36.56 -6.08 -14.17
N PRO A 420 37.72 -5.38 -14.14
CA PRO A 420 38.96 -5.90 -13.56
C PRO A 420 38.92 -5.88 -12.03
N GLY A 421 39.61 -6.82 -11.39
CA GLY A 421 39.77 -6.86 -9.92
C GLY A 421 38.94 -7.89 -9.15
N PRO A 422 37.64 -8.13 -9.42
CA PRO A 422 36.87 -9.11 -8.67
C PRO A 422 37.16 -10.53 -9.18
N GLU A 423 37.25 -11.49 -8.28
CA GLU A 423 37.32 -12.88 -8.66
C GLU A 423 35.91 -13.44 -8.88
N PHE A 424 35.62 -13.95 -10.07
CA PHE A 424 34.33 -14.55 -10.43
C PHE A 424 34.09 -15.90 -9.72
N THR A 425 33.86 -15.82 -8.42
CA THR A 425 33.88 -16.92 -7.45
C THR A 425 32.49 -17.23 -6.90
N VAL A 426 32.26 -18.49 -6.53
CA VAL A 426 31.06 -18.98 -5.83
C VAL A 426 29.77 -18.70 -6.58
N ASN A 427 29.66 -19.24 -7.80
CA ASN A 427 28.41 -19.26 -8.56
C ASN A 427 27.63 -20.52 -8.18
N LYS A 428 26.44 -20.34 -7.60
CA LYS A 428 25.67 -21.46 -7.05
C LYS A 428 24.27 -21.54 -7.65
N VAL A 429 23.87 -22.73 -8.07
CA VAL A 429 22.51 -23.03 -8.51
C VAL A 429 22.06 -24.31 -7.82
N THR A 430 21.03 -24.23 -6.98
CA THR A 430 20.60 -25.38 -6.18
C THR A 430 19.10 -25.48 -5.91
N GLY A 431 18.55 -26.69 -5.90
CA GLY A 431 17.12 -26.89 -5.63
C GLY A 431 16.21 -26.28 -6.71
N CYS A 432 16.75 -25.93 -7.87
CA CYS A 432 15.99 -25.25 -8.92
C CYS A 432 15.31 -26.25 -9.87
N ASP A 433 14.18 -25.83 -10.43
CA ASP A 433 13.52 -26.45 -11.57
C ASP A 433 13.87 -25.66 -12.84
N ILE A 434 14.65 -26.27 -13.72
CA ILE A 434 15.22 -25.63 -14.92
C ILE A 434 14.71 -26.35 -16.15
N ASP A 435 13.58 -25.88 -16.69
CA ASP A 435 12.84 -26.62 -17.72
C ASP A 435 12.51 -25.78 -18.95
N ASP A 436 12.48 -26.46 -20.09
CA ASP A 436 12.05 -25.97 -21.40
C ASP A 436 12.78 -24.72 -21.93
N ASN A 437 13.99 -24.44 -21.46
CA ASN A 437 14.84 -23.40 -22.05
C ASN A 437 15.35 -23.86 -23.41
N TYR A 438 15.30 -23.02 -24.43
CA TYR A 438 15.38 -23.48 -25.83
C TYR A 438 16.75 -24.03 -26.22
N TYR A 439 17.82 -23.41 -25.72
CA TYR A 439 19.18 -23.82 -26.02
C TYR A 439 19.85 -24.54 -24.84
N ALA A 440 19.94 -23.93 -23.66
CA ALA A 440 20.58 -24.57 -22.52
C ALA A 440 19.85 -24.29 -21.21
N GLY A 441 19.95 -25.22 -20.25
CA GLY A 441 19.47 -24.97 -18.89
C GLY A 441 20.37 -23.95 -18.20
N VAL A 442 21.65 -24.30 -18.04
CA VAL A 442 22.67 -23.44 -17.44
C VAL A 442 23.97 -23.49 -18.23
N GLN A 443 24.58 -22.31 -18.45
CA GLN A 443 25.91 -22.19 -19.01
C GLN A 443 26.81 -21.36 -18.09
N ILE A 444 28.01 -21.88 -17.79
CA ILE A 444 29.00 -21.22 -16.94
C ILE A 444 30.35 -21.23 -17.66
N THR A 445 30.91 -20.04 -17.90
CA THR A 445 32.22 -19.87 -18.56
C THR A 445 33.15 -19.04 -17.69
N GLY A 446 34.35 -19.56 -17.40
CA GLY A 446 35.35 -18.85 -16.60
C GLY A 446 35.06 -18.80 -15.10
N GLY A 447 34.16 -19.64 -14.60
CA GLY A 447 33.73 -19.67 -13.20
C GLY A 447 34.80 -20.23 -12.26
N ARG A 448 34.78 -19.76 -11.01
CA ARG A 448 35.61 -20.30 -9.92
C ARG A 448 34.74 -20.77 -8.77
N TYR A 449 35.00 -21.96 -8.24
CA TYR A 449 34.20 -22.56 -7.16
C TYR A 449 32.71 -22.64 -7.52
N VAL A 450 32.44 -23.26 -8.66
CA VAL A 450 31.09 -23.45 -9.20
C VAL A 450 30.39 -24.57 -8.44
N ASP A 451 29.16 -24.33 -8.01
CA ASP A 451 28.32 -25.31 -7.31
C ASP A 451 26.96 -25.45 -8.01
N PHE A 452 26.74 -26.59 -8.64
CA PHE A 452 25.49 -26.94 -9.30
C PHE A 452 24.94 -28.22 -8.66
N SER A 453 23.98 -28.09 -7.75
CA SER A 453 23.56 -29.22 -6.92
C SER A 453 22.06 -29.32 -6.67
N ASN A 454 21.52 -30.54 -6.65
CA ASN A 454 20.11 -30.81 -6.35
C ASN A 454 19.10 -30.12 -7.28
N ASN A 455 19.40 -30.01 -8.58
CA ASN A 455 18.50 -29.37 -9.55
C ASN A 455 17.76 -30.40 -10.41
N TRP A 456 16.55 -30.06 -10.84
CA TRP A 456 15.89 -30.67 -12.00
C TRP A 456 16.23 -29.88 -13.25
N VAL A 457 16.67 -30.57 -14.32
CA VAL A 457 17.08 -29.94 -15.57
C VAL A 457 16.52 -30.71 -16.75
N SER A 458 15.83 -30.00 -17.63
CA SER A 458 15.28 -30.54 -18.87
C SER A 458 15.20 -29.42 -19.91
N SER A 459 16.26 -29.25 -20.72
CA SER A 459 16.40 -28.06 -21.57
C SER A 459 17.16 -28.34 -22.87
N GLY A 460 17.07 -27.43 -23.82
CA GLY A 460 17.84 -27.45 -25.06
C GLY A 460 17.23 -28.22 -26.22
N ARG A 461 16.02 -28.77 -26.05
CA ARG A 461 15.35 -29.60 -27.08
C ARG A 461 15.12 -28.84 -28.39
N GLN A 462 14.81 -27.55 -28.29
CA GLN A 462 14.44 -26.70 -29.41
C GLN A 462 15.66 -26.32 -30.26
N SER A 463 16.83 -26.13 -29.65
CA SER A 463 18.05 -25.65 -30.32
C SER A 463 19.24 -26.60 -30.20
N SER A 464 19.00 -27.87 -29.86
CA SER A 464 20.01 -28.92 -29.70
C SER A 464 21.18 -28.50 -28.80
N GLY A 465 20.88 -27.96 -27.63
CA GLY A 465 21.91 -27.59 -26.64
C GLY A 465 21.82 -28.40 -25.33
N PRO A 466 22.79 -28.19 -24.43
CA PRO A 466 22.98 -29.03 -23.25
C PRO A 466 22.08 -28.67 -22.08
N GLY A 467 21.88 -29.60 -21.15
CA GLY A 467 21.25 -29.28 -19.86
C GLY A 467 22.11 -28.33 -19.04
N LEU A 468 23.35 -28.75 -18.77
CA LEU A 468 24.39 -27.96 -18.11
C LEU A 468 25.67 -27.95 -18.96
N SER A 469 26.28 -26.77 -19.10
CA SER A 469 27.61 -26.60 -19.68
C SER A 469 28.50 -25.77 -18.77
N ILE A 470 29.63 -26.33 -18.35
CA ILE A 470 30.69 -25.62 -17.63
C ILE A 470 31.95 -25.61 -18.51
N ASP A 471 32.44 -24.43 -18.88
CA ASP A 471 33.63 -24.24 -19.71
C ASP A 471 34.67 -23.36 -19.02
N ASP A 472 35.95 -23.62 -19.28
CA ASP A 472 37.11 -22.85 -18.81
C ASP A 472 37.07 -22.49 -17.31
N SER A 473 36.59 -23.41 -16.47
CA SER A 473 36.28 -23.14 -15.06
C SER A 473 37.16 -23.94 -14.08
N ILE A 474 37.23 -23.50 -12.84
CA ILE A 474 38.00 -24.18 -11.78
C ILE A 474 37.17 -24.38 -10.51
N GLY A 475 37.43 -25.45 -9.77
CA GLY A 475 36.69 -25.74 -8.54
C GLY A 475 35.25 -26.13 -8.86
N ILE A 476 35.07 -27.28 -9.50
CA ILE A 476 33.79 -27.77 -10.01
C ILE A 476 33.10 -28.62 -8.95
N ASN A 477 31.85 -28.30 -8.62
CA ASN A 477 30.97 -29.18 -7.86
C ASN A 477 29.66 -29.37 -8.63
N ILE A 478 29.43 -30.56 -9.17
CA ILE A 478 28.17 -30.92 -9.82
C ILE A 478 27.63 -32.16 -9.11
N GLU A 479 26.60 -31.98 -8.28
CA GLU A 479 26.19 -33.01 -7.33
C GLU A 479 24.68 -33.24 -7.27
N SER A 480 24.26 -34.52 -7.30
CA SER A 480 22.87 -34.91 -7.00
C SER A 480 21.80 -34.24 -7.90
N ASN A 481 22.14 -33.97 -9.16
CA ASN A 481 21.20 -33.39 -10.11
C ASN A 481 20.41 -34.45 -10.87
N SER A 482 19.20 -34.06 -11.27
CA SER A 482 18.29 -34.80 -12.14
C SER A 482 18.26 -34.11 -13.50
N VAL A 483 19.00 -34.64 -14.46
CA VAL A 483 19.19 -34.06 -15.80
C VAL A 483 18.66 -35.01 -16.85
N TYR A 484 17.56 -34.63 -17.48
CA TYR A 484 16.82 -35.49 -18.38
C TYR A 484 16.44 -34.74 -19.65
N LEU A 485 16.22 -35.47 -20.74
CA LEU A 485 15.52 -34.97 -21.92
C LEU A 485 16.17 -33.73 -22.55
N CYS A 486 17.49 -33.59 -22.41
CA CYS A 486 18.20 -32.45 -22.96
C CYS A 486 18.45 -32.62 -24.46
N GLY A 487 18.45 -31.52 -25.21
CA GLY A 487 18.57 -31.53 -26.67
C GLY A 487 19.97 -31.84 -27.20
N GLN A 488 20.95 -32.01 -26.31
CA GLN A 488 22.30 -32.44 -26.62
C GLN A 488 22.81 -33.35 -25.47
N ASN A 489 23.89 -32.95 -24.81
CA ASN A 489 24.40 -33.63 -23.64
C ASN A 489 23.59 -33.21 -22.41
N GLY A 490 23.44 -34.11 -21.43
CA GLY A 490 22.88 -33.72 -20.14
C GLY A 490 23.84 -32.76 -19.40
N ILE A 491 25.00 -33.28 -19.00
CA ILE A 491 26.04 -32.51 -18.28
C ILE A 491 27.32 -32.46 -19.13
N THR A 492 27.83 -31.27 -19.39
CA THR A 492 29.11 -31.06 -20.07
C THR A 492 30.06 -30.25 -19.19
N VAL A 493 31.28 -30.75 -19.02
CA VAL A 493 32.40 -30.03 -18.38
C VAL A 493 33.58 -30.02 -19.34
N LYS A 494 34.07 -28.83 -19.69
CA LYS A 494 35.09 -28.64 -20.71
C LYS A 494 36.20 -27.72 -20.21
N ASN A 495 37.45 -28.02 -20.59
CA ASN A 495 38.63 -27.21 -20.30
C ASN A 495 38.77 -26.79 -18.83
N SER A 496 38.25 -27.60 -17.92
CA SER A 496 38.07 -27.23 -16.52
C SER A 496 38.92 -28.10 -15.61
N SER A 497 39.14 -27.66 -14.37
CA SER A 497 39.99 -28.40 -13.45
C SER A 497 39.59 -28.30 -12.00
N PHE A 498 40.02 -29.29 -11.21
CA PHE A 498 39.78 -29.43 -9.78
C PHE A 498 38.30 -29.53 -9.43
N GLY A 499 37.84 -30.69 -8.97
CA GLY A 499 36.44 -30.84 -8.54
C GLY A 499 35.84 -32.23 -8.74
N SER A 500 34.52 -32.27 -8.72
CA SER A 500 33.75 -33.51 -8.88
C SER A 500 32.47 -33.32 -9.70
N VAL A 501 32.10 -34.39 -10.41
CA VAL A 501 30.79 -34.62 -11.00
C VAL A 501 30.27 -35.90 -10.39
N SER A 502 29.39 -35.78 -9.39
CA SER A 502 29.03 -36.91 -8.53
C SER A 502 27.53 -37.08 -8.29
N ASN A 503 27.09 -38.33 -8.16
CA ASN A 503 25.72 -38.69 -7.77
C ASN A 503 24.61 -38.10 -8.67
N ASN A 504 24.91 -37.79 -9.92
CA ASN A 504 23.93 -37.22 -10.85
C ASN A 504 23.18 -38.32 -11.61
N ASN A 505 21.89 -38.08 -11.86
CA ASN A 505 21.11 -38.82 -12.85
C ASN A 505 21.10 -38.00 -14.14
N SER A 506 21.80 -38.45 -15.17
CA SER A 506 21.88 -37.79 -16.47
C SER A 506 21.45 -38.75 -17.57
N ASN A 507 20.14 -38.95 -17.72
CA ASN A 507 19.57 -40.03 -18.53
C ASN A 507 18.69 -39.48 -19.66
N ASP A 508 18.52 -40.30 -20.70
CA ASP A 508 17.66 -39.99 -21.85
C ASP A 508 17.92 -38.58 -22.42
N ASN A 509 19.19 -38.17 -22.47
CA ASN A 509 19.59 -36.98 -23.22
C ASN A 509 19.86 -37.37 -24.67
N LYS A 510 19.81 -36.42 -25.60
CA LYS A 510 19.96 -36.73 -27.03
C LYS A 510 21.32 -37.36 -27.37
N ASN A 511 22.41 -36.86 -26.79
CA ASN A 511 23.77 -37.27 -27.11
C ASN A 511 24.43 -38.00 -25.93
N THR A 512 25.24 -37.31 -25.13
CA THR A 512 25.95 -37.91 -23.99
C THR A 512 25.22 -37.58 -22.67
N GLY A 513 25.07 -38.55 -21.77
CA GLY A 513 24.62 -38.27 -20.40
C GLY A 513 25.58 -37.33 -19.68
N ILE A 514 26.85 -37.73 -19.52
CA ILE A 514 27.90 -36.90 -18.93
C ILE A 514 29.14 -36.86 -19.82
N ARG A 515 29.54 -35.65 -20.23
CA ARG A 515 30.66 -35.41 -21.13
C ARG A 515 31.74 -34.56 -20.44
N ILE A 516 32.92 -35.15 -20.25
CA ILE A 516 34.11 -34.47 -19.71
C ILE A 516 35.14 -34.31 -20.83
N ILE A 517 35.53 -33.08 -21.14
CA ILE A 517 36.40 -32.74 -22.29
C ILE A 517 37.62 -31.97 -21.80
N ASN A 518 38.83 -32.46 -22.09
CA ASN A 518 40.08 -31.76 -21.82
C ASN A 518 40.18 -31.20 -20.38
N CYS A 519 39.67 -31.97 -19.41
CA CYS A 519 39.66 -31.56 -18.00
C CYS A 519 40.83 -32.18 -17.24
N ASN A 520 41.15 -31.65 -16.07
CA ASN A 520 42.12 -32.30 -15.19
C ASN A 520 41.79 -32.25 -13.70
N ARG A 521 42.21 -33.28 -12.95
CA ARG A 521 41.97 -33.38 -11.50
C ARG A 521 40.47 -33.35 -11.15
N ILE A 522 39.67 -34.08 -11.94
CA ILE A 522 38.23 -34.23 -11.75
C ILE A 522 37.93 -35.65 -11.28
N SER A 523 36.98 -35.79 -10.35
CA SER A 523 36.36 -37.08 -10.02
C SER A 523 34.99 -37.20 -10.68
N VAL A 524 34.71 -38.33 -11.34
CA VAL A 524 33.41 -38.63 -11.96
C VAL A 524 32.85 -39.90 -11.33
N CYS A 525 31.98 -39.77 -10.33
CA CYS A 525 31.61 -40.92 -9.49
C CYS A 525 30.13 -41.01 -9.10
N GLY A 526 29.63 -42.23 -8.94
CA GLY A 526 28.27 -42.48 -8.46
C GLY A 526 27.16 -41.99 -9.39
N ASN A 527 27.45 -41.69 -10.65
CA ASN A 527 26.46 -41.15 -11.59
C ASN A 527 25.68 -42.26 -12.29
N ILE A 528 24.45 -41.96 -12.68
CA ILE A 528 23.60 -42.82 -13.51
C ILE A 528 23.39 -42.11 -14.85
N ALA A 529 23.86 -42.71 -15.95
CA ALA A 529 23.77 -42.15 -17.30
C ALA A 529 23.41 -43.24 -18.32
N CYS A 530 22.11 -43.50 -18.43
CA CYS A 530 21.53 -44.59 -19.19
C CYS A 530 20.67 -44.06 -20.35
N GLY A 531 20.64 -44.82 -21.45
CA GLY A 531 19.59 -44.77 -22.45
C GLY A 531 18.57 -45.86 -22.17
N GLU A 532 17.32 -45.69 -22.60
CA GLU A 532 16.23 -46.67 -22.36
C GLU A 532 15.74 -46.74 -20.91
N THR A 533 15.66 -45.60 -20.20
CA THR A 533 14.91 -45.61 -18.95
C THR A 533 13.40 -45.82 -19.20
N PRO A 534 12.60 -46.20 -18.19
CA PRO A 534 11.16 -46.44 -18.35
C PRO A 534 10.35 -45.27 -18.94
N LEU A 535 10.89 -44.04 -18.93
CA LEU A 535 10.26 -42.86 -19.53
C LEU A 535 10.30 -42.88 -21.07
N GLY A 536 11.36 -43.42 -21.70
CA GLY A 536 11.45 -43.62 -23.15
C GLY A 536 11.14 -42.38 -24.01
N ALA A 537 11.52 -41.19 -23.55
CA ALA A 537 10.95 -39.93 -24.05
C ALA A 537 11.59 -39.37 -25.34
N PHE A 538 12.78 -39.83 -25.75
CA PHE A 538 13.30 -39.56 -27.09
C PHE A 538 13.01 -40.71 -28.05
N PRO A 539 12.81 -40.44 -29.37
CA PRO A 539 12.60 -41.49 -30.37
C PRO A 539 13.75 -42.50 -30.46
N LYS A 540 14.93 -42.14 -29.95
CA LYS A 540 16.11 -43.00 -29.83
C LYS A 540 16.67 -42.91 -28.42
N PRO A 541 17.26 -44.00 -27.90
CA PRO A 541 18.00 -43.96 -26.65
C PRO A 541 19.17 -42.98 -26.72
N GLN A 542 19.56 -42.44 -25.56
CA GLN A 542 20.79 -41.67 -25.38
C GLN A 542 21.97 -42.35 -26.09
N GLU A 543 22.77 -41.59 -26.84
CA GLU A 543 23.87 -42.15 -27.65
C GLU A 543 25.00 -42.66 -26.76
N GLU A 544 25.47 -41.82 -25.85
CA GLU A 544 26.59 -42.12 -24.97
C GLU A 544 26.21 -41.97 -23.49
N GLY A 545 26.62 -42.90 -22.63
CA GLY A 545 26.40 -42.76 -21.19
C GLY A 545 27.34 -41.73 -20.56
N ILE A 546 28.58 -42.15 -20.27
CA ILE A 546 29.63 -41.26 -19.76
C ILE A 546 30.85 -41.32 -20.66
N ARG A 547 31.33 -40.15 -21.10
CA ARG A 547 32.54 -40.03 -21.91
C ARG A 547 33.53 -39.04 -21.32
N VAL A 548 34.75 -39.51 -21.07
CA VAL A 548 35.79 -38.80 -20.32
C VAL A 548 37.08 -38.67 -21.12
N GLU A 549 37.56 -37.43 -21.25
CA GLU A 549 38.83 -37.05 -21.86
C GLU A 549 39.58 -36.05 -20.94
N GLY A 550 40.90 -36.19 -20.80
CA GLY A 550 41.68 -35.27 -19.96
C GLY A 550 42.94 -35.87 -19.33
N ASP A 551 43.29 -35.40 -18.13
CA ASP A 551 44.45 -35.83 -17.36
C ASP A 551 44.13 -35.92 -15.85
N ARG A 552 44.65 -36.91 -15.13
CA ARG A 552 44.44 -37.07 -13.67
C ARG A 552 42.96 -37.12 -13.31
N ILE A 553 42.22 -37.99 -13.99
CA ILE A 553 40.78 -38.18 -13.77
C ILE A 553 40.53 -39.49 -13.04
N THR A 554 39.70 -39.46 -12.00
CA THR A 554 39.23 -40.67 -11.32
C THR A 554 37.77 -40.92 -11.68
N THR A 555 37.43 -42.13 -12.10
CA THR A 555 36.03 -42.51 -12.34
C THR A 555 35.67 -43.79 -11.60
N TYR A 556 34.56 -43.79 -10.87
CA TYR A 556 34.13 -45.00 -10.17
C TYR A 556 32.66 -45.05 -9.81
N GLY A 557 32.10 -46.26 -9.71
CA GLY A 557 30.74 -46.47 -9.20
C GLY A 557 29.63 -45.90 -10.07
N ASN A 558 29.87 -45.70 -11.37
CA ASN A 558 28.87 -45.18 -12.29
C ASN A 558 28.02 -46.31 -12.90
N ILE A 559 26.78 -46.01 -13.27
CA ILE A 559 25.87 -46.94 -13.97
C ILE A 559 25.56 -46.34 -15.34
N CYS A 560 25.93 -47.04 -16.41
CA CYS A 560 25.75 -46.60 -17.77
C CYS A 560 25.29 -47.77 -18.65
N THR A 561 23.98 -47.92 -18.86
CA THR A 561 23.42 -49.04 -19.62
C THR A 561 22.37 -48.54 -20.62
N GLY A 562 22.05 -49.35 -21.64
CA GLY A 562 21.01 -49.06 -22.62
C GLY A 562 21.29 -47.85 -23.54
N ASN A 563 22.53 -47.34 -23.58
CA ASN A 563 22.89 -46.29 -24.53
C ASN A 563 23.09 -46.89 -25.93
N SER A 564 22.73 -46.15 -26.98
CA SER A 564 22.65 -46.67 -28.34
C SER A 564 23.98 -46.75 -29.09
N PHE A 565 25.03 -46.07 -28.61
CA PHE A 565 26.36 -46.07 -29.21
C PHE A 565 27.44 -46.57 -28.24
N GLU A 566 27.64 -45.89 -27.10
CA GLU A 566 28.69 -46.27 -26.15
C GLU A 566 28.23 -46.03 -24.71
N ASN A 567 28.19 -47.09 -23.90
CA ASN A 567 27.78 -46.96 -22.50
C ASN A 567 28.76 -46.13 -21.68
N TYR A 568 30.06 -46.39 -21.83
CA TYR A 568 31.09 -45.72 -21.03
C TYR A 568 32.42 -45.70 -21.76
N SER A 569 33.11 -44.56 -21.70
CA SER A 569 34.46 -44.39 -22.24
C SER A 569 35.28 -43.44 -21.38
N ASN A 570 36.52 -43.84 -21.09
CA ASN A 570 37.51 -42.97 -20.48
C ASN A 570 38.84 -43.08 -21.23
N THR A 571 39.23 -42.00 -21.89
CA THR A 571 40.50 -41.87 -22.64
C THR A 571 41.49 -40.92 -21.96
N ALA A 572 41.22 -40.51 -20.72
CA ALA A 572 42.10 -39.62 -19.97
C ALA A 572 43.49 -40.24 -19.72
N THR A 573 44.50 -39.37 -19.65
CA THR A 573 45.85 -39.70 -19.21
C THR A 573 45.91 -39.71 -17.68
N ASN A 574 46.78 -40.53 -17.07
CA ASN A 574 46.91 -40.66 -15.62
C ASN A 574 45.57 -40.90 -14.89
N LYS A 575 44.78 -41.86 -15.36
CA LYS A 575 43.44 -42.13 -14.86
C LYS A 575 43.38 -43.28 -13.85
N GLN A 576 42.32 -43.30 -13.05
CA GLN A 576 41.93 -44.45 -12.23
C GLN A 576 40.45 -44.76 -12.48
N ASP A 577 40.14 -46.00 -12.87
CA ASP A 577 38.80 -46.46 -13.21
C ASP A 577 38.43 -47.70 -12.38
N GLY A 578 37.20 -47.78 -11.88
CA GLY A 578 36.74 -48.99 -11.18
C GLY A 578 35.25 -49.02 -10.85
N LEU A 579 34.67 -50.21 -10.73
CA LEU A 579 33.29 -50.42 -10.26
C LEU A 579 32.19 -49.73 -11.11
N ASN A 580 32.44 -49.50 -12.41
CA ASN A 580 31.40 -48.99 -13.32
C ASN A 580 30.57 -50.15 -13.88
N ILE A 581 29.24 -50.02 -13.89
CA ILE A 581 28.30 -50.99 -14.46
C ILE A 581 27.95 -50.54 -15.88
N THR A 582 28.36 -51.31 -16.89
CA THR A 582 28.27 -50.91 -18.31
C THR A 582 27.58 -51.93 -19.22
N SER A 583 27.06 -53.02 -18.65
CA SER A 583 26.47 -54.17 -19.36
C SER A 583 25.15 -54.57 -18.74
#